data_AF-A0A8J7D5M0-F1
#
_entry.id   AF-A0A8J7D5M0-F1
#
_cell.length_a   1.000
_cell.length_b   1.000
_cell.length_c   1.000
_cell.angle_alpha   90.00
_cell.angle_beta   90.00
_cell.angle_gamma   90.00
#
_symmetry.space_group_name_H-M   'P 1'
#
loop_
_entity.id
_entity.type
_entity.pdbx_description
1 polymer ?
#
loop_
_entity_poly.entity_id
_entity_poly.type
_entity_poly.pdbx_seq_one_letter_code
_entity_poly.pdbx_strand_id
1 'polypeptide(L)'
;MAFAFSTDNPKIELEETSTSQITFKVEIPQDSRARTKDVGVTMIVKGKILPDTSDAGTAADSTAKLMEWSVVPAEKKEAYRAVTVKVKSGGIVTRQYELPNAFIVDYFETFANSEGIGEFTLKLKQMKNKLADVKVTGGFSE
;
A
#
# COMPACT_ATOMS: atom_id res chain seq x y z
N MET A 1 -5.57 -15.43 5.78
CA MET A 1 -4.35 -14.63 5.55
C MET A 1 -4.70 -13.20 5.92
N ALA A 2 -3.81 -12.51 6.62
CA ALA A 2 -4.02 -11.14 7.08
C ALA A 2 -2.93 -10.23 6.51
N PHE A 3 -3.23 -8.95 6.35
CA PHE A 3 -2.33 -7.99 5.74
C PHE A 3 -2.22 -6.74 6.61
N ALA A 4 -1.02 -6.43 7.09
CA ALA A 4 -0.76 -5.19 7.81
C ALA A 4 -0.03 -4.22 6.87
N PHE A 5 -0.67 -3.08 6.58
CA PHE A 5 -0.07 -1.99 5.80
C PHE A 5 0.19 -0.82 6.72
N SER A 6 1.39 -0.24 6.62
CA SER A 6 1.75 0.96 7.37
C SER A 6 2.64 1.91 6.55
N THR A 7 2.53 3.21 6.84
CA THR A 7 3.46 4.23 6.34
C THR A 7 4.20 4.92 7.48
N ASP A 8 5.40 5.44 7.20
CA ASP A 8 6.12 6.31 8.13
C ASP A 8 6.04 7.79 7.69
N ASN A 9 5.92 8.68 8.67
CA ASN A 9 5.99 10.15 8.52
C ASN A 9 5.12 10.74 7.38
N PRO A 10 3.80 10.91 7.57
CA PRO A 10 2.99 10.59 8.74
C PRO A 10 2.60 9.10 8.80
N LYS A 11 2.27 8.65 10.01
CA LYS A 11 1.87 7.27 10.26
C LYS A 11 0.44 7.04 9.81
N ILE A 12 0.26 6.17 8.82
CA ILE A 12 -1.05 5.63 8.40
C ILE A 12 -0.96 4.12 8.60
N GLU A 13 -1.91 3.53 9.31
CA GLU A 13 -1.97 2.09 9.54
C GLU A 13 -3.35 1.58 9.14
N LEU A 14 -3.39 0.64 8.20
CA LEU A 14 -4.64 -0.03 7.85
C LEU A 14 -4.83 -1.23 8.77
N GLU A 15 -6.03 -1.39 9.29
CA GLU A 15 -6.40 -2.56 10.06
C GLU A 15 -6.30 -3.83 9.21
N GLU A 16 -5.89 -4.94 9.82
CA GLU A 16 -5.72 -6.21 9.09
C GLU A 16 -7.03 -6.76 8.52
N THR A 17 -8.16 -6.41 9.14
CA THR A 17 -9.53 -6.73 8.73
C THR A 17 -10.01 -5.89 7.56
N SER A 18 -9.47 -4.67 7.41
CA SER A 18 -9.86 -3.73 6.34
C SER A 18 -9.23 -4.09 5.00
N THR A 19 -8.04 -4.69 5.00
CA THR A 19 -7.31 -5.00 3.76
C THR A 19 -7.72 -6.37 3.20
N SER A 20 -8.31 -6.39 2.02
CA SER A 20 -8.81 -7.62 1.39
C SER A 20 -7.79 -8.27 0.45
N GLN A 21 -6.98 -7.45 -0.23
CA GLN A 21 -6.01 -7.95 -1.21
C GLN A 21 -4.80 -7.02 -1.33
N ILE A 22 -3.61 -7.61 -1.41
CA ILE A 22 -2.39 -6.92 -1.82
C ILE A 22 -1.79 -7.62 -3.03
N THR A 23 -1.49 -6.84 -4.06
CA THR A 23 -0.81 -7.32 -5.27
C THR A 23 0.50 -6.57 -5.43
N PHE A 24 1.62 -7.29 -5.43
CA PHE A 24 2.94 -6.75 -5.71
C PHE A 24 3.35 -7.12 -7.14
N LYS A 25 3.80 -6.15 -7.93
CA LYS A 25 4.19 -6.34 -9.33
C LYS A 25 5.53 -5.69 -9.60
N VAL A 26 6.38 -6.41 -10.32
CA VAL A 26 7.57 -5.87 -10.98
C VAL A 26 7.23 -5.69 -12.45
N GLU A 27 7.29 -4.45 -12.94
CA GLU A 27 6.94 -4.10 -14.31
C GLU A 27 8.21 -3.83 -15.12
N ILE A 28 8.30 -4.41 -16.31
CA ILE A 28 9.34 -4.15 -17.31
C ILE A 28 8.63 -3.69 -18.58
N PRO A 29 8.96 -2.51 -19.15
CA PRO A 29 8.34 -2.00 -20.36
C PRO A 29 8.43 -3.01 -21.51
N GLN A 30 7.29 -3.27 -22.17
CA GLN A 30 7.15 -4.27 -23.24
C GLN A 30 7.96 -3.96 -24.51
N ASP A 31 8.33 -2.70 -24.75
CA ASP A 31 9.11 -2.29 -25.94
C ASP A 31 10.61 -2.62 -25.84
N SER A 32 11.07 -3.06 -24.66
CA SER A 32 12.48 -3.24 -24.37
C SER A 32 13.00 -4.55 -24.95
N ARG A 33 13.41 -4.53 -26.22
CA ARG A 33 13.97 -5.71 -26.92
C ARG A 33 15.30 -6.24 -26.36
N ALA A 34 15.86 -5.66 -25.29
CA ALA A 34 17.08 -6.18 -24.63
C ALA A 34 17.45 -5.57 -23.25
N ARG A 35 16.60 -4.83 -22.52
CA ARG A 35 17.08 -4.09 -21.32
C ARG A 35 16.28 -4.33 -20.05
N THR A 36 16.90 -5.04 -19.12
CA THR A 36 16.65 -5.10 -17.66
C THR A 36 16.93 -3.77 -16.93
N LYS A 37 17.17 -2.65 -17.64
CA LYS A 37 17.56 -1.37 -17.02
C LYS A 37 16.37 -0.54 -16.51
N ASP A 38 15.19 -0.77 -17.06
CA ASP A 38 13.97 -0.01 -16.74
C ASP A 38 12.99 -0.91 -15.99
N VAL A 39 13.34 -1.27 -14.76
CA VAL A 39 12.45 -2.00 -13.84
C VAL A 39 11.61 -1.00 -13.05
N GLY A 40 10.34 -1.31 -12.82
CA GLY A 40 9.46 -0.58 -11.91
C GLY A 40 8.85 -1.51 -10.87
N VAL A 41 8.55 -0.99 -9.69
CA VAL A 41 7.83 -1.70 -8.63
C VAL A 41 6.49 -1.01 -8.39
N THR A 42 5.42 -1.78 -8.50
CA THR A 42 4.03 -1.34 -8.32
C THR A 42 3.37 -2.20 -7.25
N MET A 43 2.67 -1.57 -6.32
CA MET A 43 1.86 -2.24 -5.31
C MET A 43 0.42 -1.76 -5.41
N ILE A 44 -0.53 -2.70 -5.38
CA ILE A 44 -1.96 -2.41 -5.37
C ILE A 44 -2.55 -3.00 -4.10
N VAL A 45 -3.18 -2.16 -3.29
CA VAL A 45 -3.89 -2.53 -2.06
C VAL A 45 -5.37 -2.30 -2.30
N LYS A 46 -6.18 -3.30 -2.00
CA LYS A 46 -7.64 -3.20 -2.01
C LYS A 46 -8.16 -3.54 -0.63
N GLY A 47 -9.22 -2.86 -0.23
CA GLY A 47 -9.82 -3.06 1.08
C GLY A 47 -11.20 -2.46 1.20
N LYS A 48 -11.75 -2.62 2.40
CA LYS A 48 -13.04 -2.11 2.82
C LYS A 48 -12.84 -0.91 3.73
N ILE A 49 -13.67 0.10 3.55
CA ILE A 49 -13.78 1.26 4.43
C ILE A 49 -14.72 0.83 5.55
N LEU A 50 -14.13 0.52 6.70
CA LEU A 50 -14.89 0.11 7.87
C LEU A 50 -15.41 1.37 8.59
N PRO A 51 -16.67 1.35 9.08
CA PRO A 51 -17.12 2.38 9.99
C PRO A 51 -16.24 2.35 11.24
N ASP A 52 -15.96 3.52 11.79
CA ASP A 52 -15.22 3.60 13.04
C ASP A 52 -16.09 3.04 14.18
N THR A 53 -15.79 1.81 14.61
CA THR A 53 -16.43 1.17 15.76
C THR A 53 -15.59 1.33 17.03
N SER A 54 -14.50 2.10 16.97
CA SER A 54 -13.66 2.38 18.12
C SER A 54 -14.07 3.72 18.75
N ASP A 55 -13.95 3.86 20.07
CA ASP A 55 -14.05 5.17 20.74
C ASP A 55 -12.88 6.12 20.34
N ALA A 56 -12.02 5.72 19.39
CA ALA A 56 -10.71 6.29 19.11
C ALA A 56 -10.50 6.77 17.65
N GLY A 57 -11.51 6.81 16.78
CA GLY A 57 -11.38 7.54 15.51
C GLY A 57 -10.60 6.83 14.39
N THR A 58 -10.02 5.65 14.61
CA THR A 58 -8.74 5.31 13.95
C THR A 58 -8.87 4.68 12.54
N ALA A 59 -9.88 3.86 12.28
CA ALA A 59 -10.00 3.09 11.03
C ALA A 59 -10.52 3.94 9.85
N ALA A 60 -11.61 4.70 10.07
CA ALA A 60 -12.17 5.61 9.06
C ALA A 60 -11.21 6.77 8.73
N ASP A 61 -10.41 7.19 9.70
CA ASP A 61 -9.40 8.23 9.52
C ASP A 61 -8.22 7.75 8.64
N SER A 62 -7.93 6.44 8.62
CA SER A 62 -6.80 5.91 7.84
C SER A 62 -7.04 5.95 6.33
N THR A 63 -8.26 5.62 5.86
CA THR A 63 -8.60 5.74 4.42
C THR A 63 -8.72 7.21 3.99
N ALA A 64 -9.26 8.08 4.86
CA ALA A 64 -9.24 9.52 4.63
C ALA A 64 -7.80 10.09 4.48
N LYS A 65 -6.87 9.69 5.35
CA LYS A 65 -5.44 10.05 5.23
C LYS A 65 -4.78 9.52 3.96
N LEU A 66 -5.22 8.38 3.43
CA LEU A 66 -4.76 7.87 2.13
C LEU A 66 -5.27 8.74 0.99
N MET A 67 -6.54 9.17 1.05
CA MET A 67 -7.11 10.13 0.09
C MET A 67 -6.34 11.46 0.15
N GLU A 68 -6.04 11.98 1.34
CA GLU A 68 -5.23 13.19 1.51
C GLU A 68 -3.80 13.03 0.95
N TRP A 69 -3.19 11.85 1.11
CA TRP A 69 -1.89 11.57 0.51
C TRP A 69 -1.98 11.54 -1.02
N SER A 70 -3.08 11.04 -1.59
CA SER A 70 -3.23 10.89 -3.05
C SER A 70 -3.24 12.22 -3.80
N VAL A 71 -3.66 13.30 -3.15
CA VAL A 71 -3.71 14.64 -3.74
C VAL A 71 -2.40 15.43 -3.62
N VAL A 72 -1.37 14.85 -2.98
CA VAL A 72 -0.06 15.50 -2.84
C VAL A 72 0.71 15.41 -4.17
N PRO A 73 1.09 16.54 -4.80
CA PRO A 73 1.83 16.52 -6.06
C PRO A 73 3.21 15.87 -5.92
N ALA A 74 3.64 15.14 -6.96
CA ALA A 74 4.89 14.39 -6.96
C ALA A 74 6.15 15.27 -6.91
N GLU A 75 6.06 16.59 -7.16
CA GLU A 75 7.22 17.48 -6.96
C GLU A 75 7.52 17.74 -5.48
N LYS A 76 6.57 17.46 -4.59
CA LYS A 76 6.71 17.67 -3.15
C LYS A 76 7.34 16.46 -2.49
N LYS A 77 8.21 16.70 -1.51
CA LYS A 77 8.85 15.63 -0.73
C LYS A 77 7.82 14.79 0.03
N GLU A 78 6.73 15.42 0.45
CA GLU A 78 5.62 14.83 1.20
C GLU A 78 4.82 13.78 0.40
N ALA A 79 4.96 13.76 -0.93
CA ALA A 79 4.37 12.72 -1.78
C ALA A 79 5.05 11.36 -1.60
N TYR A 80 6.30 11.34 -1.13
CA TYR A 80 7.11 10.14 -0.98
C TYR A 80 7.13 9.68 0.47
N ARG A 81 6.70 8.44 0.70
CA ARG A 81 6.66 7.84 2.04
C ARG A 81 7.30 6.47 2.05
N ALA A 82 7.83 6.08 3.20
CA ALA A 82 8.23 4.71 3.44
C ALA A 82 6.97 3.88 3.72
N VAL A 83 6.78 2.80 2.98
CA VAL A 83 5.62 1.91 3.08
C VAL A 83 6.11 0.52 3.46
N THR A 84 5.52 -0.05 4.51
CA THR A 84 5.77 -1.42 4.94
C THR A 84 4.49 -2.23 4.82
N VAL A 85 4.60 -3.41 4.21
CA VAL A 85 3.51 -4.39 4.15
C VAL A 85 3.97 -5.71 4.73
N LYS A 86 3.22 -6.23 5.68
CA LYS A 86 3.41 -7.58 6.24
C LYS A 86 2.25 -8.47 5.83
N VAL A 87 2.57 -9.58 5.19
CA VAL A 87 1.63 -10.66 4.90
C VAL A 87 1.74 -11.69 6.01
N LYS A 88 0.61 -12.00 6.66
CA LYS A 88 0.54 -12.94 7.78
C LYS A 88 -0.32 -14.15 7.45
N SER A 89 0.14 -15.33 7.83
CA SER A 89 -0.62 -16.58 7.79
C SER A 89 -0.61 -17.22 9.17
N GLY A 90 -1.79 -17.48 9.74
CA GLY A 90 -1.89 -18.01 11.11
C GLY A 90 -1.27 -17.09 12.19
N GLY A 91 -1.24 -15.77 11.96
CA GLY A 91 -0.61 -14.80 12.86
C GLY A 91 0.89 -14.58 12.64
N ILE A 92 1.57 -15.50 11.94
CA ILE A 92 3.00 -15.43 11.64
C ILE A 92 3.21 -14.62 10.35
N VAL A 93 4.17 -13.69 10.36
CA VAL A 93 4.55 -12.95 9.14
C VAL A 93 5.23 -13.90 8.18
N THR A 94 4.65 -14.15 7.00
CA THR A 94 5.26 -15.02 5.98
C THR A 94 6.07 -14.23 4.96
N ARG A 95 5.71 -12.95 4.76
CA ARG A 95 6.41 -12.04 3.85
C ARG A 95 6.33 -10.60 4.35
N GLN A 96 7.40 -9.84 4.16
CA GLN A 96 7.45 -8.40 4.40
C GLN A 96 8.01 -7.68 3.16
N TYR A 97 7.37 -6.57 2.78
CA TYR A 97 7.80 -5.67 1.72
C TYR A 97 8.06 -4.29 2.33
N GLU A 98 9.22 -3.70 2.03
CA GLU A 98 9.58 -2.34 2.42
C GLU A 98 9.88 -1.51 1.16
N LEU A 99 9.06 -0.48 0.93
CA LEU A 99 9.19 0.47 -0.16
C LEU A 99 9.56 1.84 0.43
N PRO A 100 10.84 2.23 0.45
CA PRO A 100 11.27 3.39 1.23
C PRO A 100 10.87 4.74 0.63
N ASN A 101 10.50 4.79 -0.65
CA ASN A 101 10.15 6.03 -1.34
C ASN A 101 8.97 5.73 -2.30
N ALA A 102 7.87 5.26 -1.72
CA ALA A 102 6.64 5.01 -2.46
C ALA A 102 5.81 6.28 -2.58
N PHE A 103 5.06 6.40 -3.66
CA PHE A 103 4.10 7.47 -3.90
C PHE A 103 2.83 6.92 -4.53
N ILE A 104 1.70 7.60 -4.31
CA ILE A 104 0.40 7.22 -4.87
C ILE A 104 0.36 7.60 -6.34
N VAL A 105 -0.06 6.66 -7.17
CA VAL A 105 -0.29 6.86 -8.61
C VAL A 105 -1.77 6.89 -8.93
N ASP A 106 -2.57 6.14 -8.16
CA ASP A 106 -4.02 6.08 -8.34
C ASP A 106 -4.66 5.72 -6.99
N TYR A 107 -5.76 6.38 -6.68
CA TYR A 107 -6.56 6.11 -5.49
C TYR A 107 -8.02 6.44 -5.79
N PHE A 108 -8.90 5.51 -5.47
CA PHE A 108 -10.34 5.71 -5.58
C PHE A 108 -11.10 4.92 -4.53
N GLU A 109 -12.26 5.44 -4.19
CA GLU A 109 -13.22 4.82 -3.26
C GLU A 109 -14.56 4.62 -3.97
N THR A 110 -15.22 3.52 -3.68
CA THR A 110 -16.54 3.19 -4.20
C THR A 110 -17.50 3.01 -3.03
N PHE A 111 -18.63 3.69 -3.08
CA PHE A 111 -19.71 3.59 -2.09
C PHE A 111 -21.00 3.15 -2.79
N ALA A 112 -21.63 2.08 -2.30
CA ALA A 112 -22.88 1.58 -2.83
C ALA A 112 -23.90 1.36 -1.70
N ASN A 113 -25.13 1.86 -1.90
CA ASN A 113 -26.21 1.75 -0.90
C ASN A 113 -26.68 0.32 -0.63
N SER A 114 -26.36 -0.63 -1.51
CA SER A 114 -26.80 -2.03 -1.41
C SER A 114 -26.06 -2.84 -0.35
N GLU A 115 -24.82 -2.47 -0.02
CA GLU A 115 -23.94 -3.28 0.84
C GLU A 115 -23.56 -2.59 2.15
N GLY A 116 -23.79 -1.28 2.26
CA GLY A 116 -23.50 -0.51 3.48
C GLY A 116 -22.02 -0.45 3.86
N ILE A 117 -21.12 -0.91 2.99
CA ILE A 117 -19.68 -0.96 3.19
C ILE A 117 -19.01 -0.31 1.97
N GLY A 118 -18.15 0.69 2.21
CA GLY A 118 -17.34 1.29 1.16
C GLY A 118 -16.13 0.43 0.81
N GLU A 119 -15.61 0.54 -0.40
CA GLU A 119 -14.37 -0.10 -0.83
C GLU A 119 -13.36 0.93 -1.28
N PHE A 120 -12.07 0.68 -1.04
CA PHE A 120 -11.00 1.51 -1.57
C PHE A 120 -10.02 0.68 -2.40
N THR A 121 -9.43 1.32 -3.40
CA THR A 121 -8.28 0.80 -4.14
C THR A 121 -7.18 1.84 -4.14
N LEU A 122 -5.99 1.42 -3.69
CA LEU A 122 -4.78 2.21 -3.62
C LEU A 122 -3.71 1.60 -4.53
N LYS A 123 -3.14 2.39 -5.43
CA LYS A 123 -2.01 2.01 -6.28
C LYS A 123 -0.81 2.88 -5.98
N LEU A 124 0.27 2.22 -5.57
CA LEU A 124 1.54 2.82 -5.21
C LEU A 124 2.62 2.41 -6.20
N LYS A 125 3.59 3.29 -6.42
CA LYS A 125 4.86 2.97 -7.09
C LYS A 125 6.04 3.38 -6.24
N GLN A 126 7.13 2.64 -6.35
CA GLN A 126 8.42 3.01 -5.78
C GLN A 126 9.19 3.94 -6.73
N MET A 127 9.83 4.96 -6.17
CA MET A 127 10.71 5.85 -6.92
C MET A 127 11.86 5.07 -7.60
N LYS A 128 12.04 5.28 -8.91
CA LYS A 128 12.93 4.47 -9.76
C LYS A 128 14.40 4.49 -9.33
N ASN A 129 14.92 5.64 -8.92
CA ASN A 129 16.31 5.78 -8.45
C ASN A 129 16.53 5.22 -7.03
N LYS A 130 15.48 4.72 -6.38
CA LYS A 130 15.49 4.13 -5.03
C LYS A 130 15.03 2.67 -5.03
N LEU A 131 15.10 1.99 -6.17
CA LEU A 131 14.72 0.58 -6.29
C LEU A 131 15.68 -0.36 -5.57
N ALA A 132 16.97 -0.02 -5.52
CA ALA A 132 17.98 -0.82 -4.80
C ALA A 132 17.71 -0.87 -3.28
N ASP A 133 16.94 0.08 -2.76
CA ASP A 133 16.60 0.19 -1.33
C ASP A 133 15.33 -0.59 -0.98
N VAL A 134 14.62 -1.15 -1.97
CA VAL A 134 13.44 -2.01 -1.74
C VAL A 134 13.88 -3.30 -1.07
N LYS A 135 13.24 -3.66 0.04
CA LYS A 135 13.51 -4.93 0.73
C LYS A 135 12.31 -5.85 0.66
N VAL A 136 12.61 -7.13 0.40
CA VAL A 136 11.63 -8.20 0.43
C VAL A 136 12.18 -9.28 1.35
N THR A 137 11.55 -9.47 2.49
CA THR A 137 11.95 -10.46 3.49
C THR A 137 10.91 -11.57 3.55
N GLY A 138 11.33 -12.81 3.69
CA GLY A 138 10.47 -13.97 3.89
C GLY A 138 11.22 -15.09 4.57
N GLY A 139 10.54 -16.19 4.87
CA GLY A 139 11.14 -17.30 5.63
C GLY A 139 11.31 -16.97 7.11
N PHE A 140 10.43 -16.13 7.67
CA PHE A 140 10.33 -15.96 9.10
C PHE A 140 9.99 -17.34 9.70
N SER A 141 10.87 -17.86 10.55
CA SER A 141 10.58 -19.05 11.33
C SER A 141 9.48 -18.74 12.36
N GLU A 142 8.78 -19.78 12.82
CA GLU A 142 7.98 -19.72 14.05
C GLU A 142 8.78 -19.18 15.24
#